data_AF-A0AAQ2EQA9-F1
#
_entry.id   AF-A0AAQ2EQA9-F1
#
_cell.length_a   1.000
_cell.length_b   1.000
_cell.length_c   1.000
_cell.angle_alpha   90.00
_cell.angle_beta   90.00
_cell.angle_gamma   90.00
#
_symmetry.space_group_name_H-M   'P 1'
#
loop_
_entity.id
_entity.type
_entity.pdbx_description
1 polymer ?
#
loop_
_entity_poly.entity_id
_entity_poly.type
_entity_poly.pdbx_seq_one_letter_code
_entity_poly.pdbx_strand_id
1 'polypeptide(L)'
;MSPELTLILLNFILLFVAYVFVYPKLKEKSLASISKQDLLVTAVSLVVSGSLYYGKDIEFSLVFFKSNWVVFTIVAFSVIEIPFLLWFKRRYNIKFGE
;
A
#
# COMPACT_ATOMS: atom_id res chain seq x y z
N MET A 1 -19.93 1.76 6.28
CA MET A 1 -19.06 1.02 5.34
C MET A 1 -18.42 -0.13 6.11
N SER A 2 -17.96 -1.21 5.46
CA SER A 2 -17.24 -2.26 6.21
C SER A 2 -15.82 -1.78 6.59
N PRO A 3 -15.23 -2.30 7.68
CA PRO A 3 -13.86 -1.98 8.07
C PRO A 3 -12.84 -2.36 6.96
N GLU A 4 -13.02 -3.51 6.33
CA GLU A 4 -12.19 -4.02 5.23
C GLU A 4 -12.19 -3.06 4.04
N LEU A 5 -13.38 -2.65 3.58
CA LEU A 5 -13.53 -1.71 2.47
C LEU A 5 -12.87 -0.36 2.79
N THR A 6 -12.94 0.08 4.05
CA THR A 6 -12.33 1.32 4.51
C THR A 6 -10.79 1.26 4.44
N LEU A 7 -10.18 0.14 4.85
CA LEU A 7 -8.73 -0.07 4.74
C LEU A 7 -8.26 -0.30 3.30
N ILE A 8 -9.04 -1.01 2.48
CA ILE A 8 -8.76 -1.18 1.04
C ILE A 8 -8.74 0.19 0.34
N LEU A 9 -9.75 1.04 0.58
CA LEU A 9 -9.81 2.39 0.00
C LEU A 9 -8.67 3.28 0.50
N LEU A 10 -8.32 3.20 1.79
CA LEU A 10 -7.21 3.95 2.38
C LEU A 10 -5.86 3.56 1.73
N ASN A 11 -5.56 2.27 1.64
CA ASN A 11 -4.37 1.76 0.96
C ASN A 11 -4.35 2.16 -0.52
N PHE A 12 -5.49 2.03 -1.22
CA PHE A 12 -5.61 2.39 -2.63
C PHE A 12 -5.36 3.88 -2.87
N ILE A 13 -5.91 4.77 -2.04
CA ILE A 13 -5.72 6.23 -2.16
C ILE A 13 -4.26 6.60 -1.87
N LEU A 14 -3.65 6.03 -0.83
CA LEU A 14 -2.24 6.26 -0.50
C LEU A 14 -1.31 5.81 -1.65
N LEU A 15 -1.50 4.59 -2.16
CA LEU A 15 -0.73 4.06 -3.30
C LEU A 15 -0.96 4.86 -4.57
N PHE A 16 -2.22 5.23 -4.89
CA PHE A 16 -2.53 6.06 -6.05
C PHE A 16 -1.83 7.42 -5.97
N VAL A 17 -1.87 8.11 -4.82
CA VAL A 17 -1.19 9.40 -4.65
C VAL A 17 0.33 9.24 -4.76
N ALA A 18 0.89 8.19 -4.16
CA ALA A 18 2.32 7.89 -4.24
C ALA A 18 2.76 7.64 -5.69
N TYR A 19 2.14 6.68 -6.39
CA TYR A 19 2.50 6.28 -7.75
C TYR A 19 2.17 7.32 -8.84
N VAL A 20 1.17 8.20 -8.64
CA VAL A 20 0.77 9.22 -9.63
C VAL A 20 1.42 10.58 -9.39
N PHE A 21 1.69 10.98 -8.13
CA PHE A 21 2.18 12.34 -7.82
C PHE A 21 3.55 12.41 -7.14
N VAL A 22 3.97 11.37 -6.41
CA VAL A 22 5.26 11.36 -5.70
C VAL A 22 6.34 10.70 -6.55
N TYR A 23 6.12 9.46 -7.00
CA TYR A 23 7.15 8.64 -7.65
C TYR A 23 7.59 9.19 -9.02
N PRO A 24 6.73 9.85 -9.83
CA PRO A 24 7.17 10.54 -11.04
C PRO A 24 8.18 11.68 -10.80
N LYS A 25 8.20 12.26 -9.59
CA LYS A 25 9.07 13.37 -9.19
C LYS A 25 10.40 12.92 -8.56
N LEU A 26 10.57 11.63 -8.29
CA LEU A 26 11.86 11.09 -7.82
C LEU A 26 12.92 11.30 -8.91
N LYS A 27 14.08 11.86 -8.53
CA LYS A 27 15.25 12.01 -9.43
C LYS A 27 15.71 10.65 -9.97
N GLU A 28 15.76 9.65 -9.09
CA GLU A 28 16.12 8.29 -9.44
C GLU A 28 14.87 7.40 -9.45
N LYS A 29 14.51 6.89 -10.64
CA LYS A 29 13.40 5.95 -10.84
C LYS A 29 13.87 4.50 -10.71
N SER A 30 14.71 4.25 -9.70
CA SER A 30 15.22 2.94 -9.33
C SER A 30 14.25 2.23 -8.40
N LEU A 31 14.15 0.90 -8.49
CA LEU A 31 13.29 0.11 -7.60
C LEU A 31 13.65 0.31 -6.13
N ALA A 32 14.94 0.41 -5.80
CA ALA A 32 15.40 0.70 -4.44
C ALA A 32 14.92 2.07 -3.91
N SER A 33 14.67 3.06 -4.78
CA SER A 33 14.06 4.34 -4.38
C SER A 33 12.55 4.21 -4.19
N ILE A 34 11.88 3.42 -5.03
CA ILE A 34 10.44 3.15 -4.94
C ILE A 34 10.12 2.35 -3.67
N SER A 35 10.79 1.22 -3.43
CA SER A 35 10.55 0.38 -2.24
C SER A 35 10.84 1.10 -0.91
N LYS A 36 11.79 2.05 -0.87
CA LYS A 36 12.00 2.92 0.29
C LYS A 36 10.81 3.85 0.54
N GLN A 37 10.16 4.34 -0.51
CA GLN A 37 8.95 5.14 -0.38
C GLN A 37 7.73 4.28 -0.06
N ASP A 38 7.54 3.12 -0.71
CA ASP A 38 6.43 2.20 -0.41
C ASP A 38 6.47 1.72 1.07
N LEU A 39 7.66 1.54 1.65
CA LEU A 39 7.82 1.25 3.09
C LEU A 39 7.34 2.43 3.97
N LEU A 40 7.66 3.69 3.60
CA LEU A 40 7.15 4.88 4.30
C LEU A 40 5.62 5.02 4.16
N VAL A 41 5.07 4.76 2.97
CA VAL A 41 3.62 4.80 2.71
C VAL A 41 2.90 3.68 3.47
N THR A 42 3.50 2.49 3.57
CA THR A 42 3.02 1.38 4.40
C THR A 42 3.01 1.77 5.89
N ALA A 43 4.07 2.41 6.38
CA ALA A 43 4.14 2.88 7.76
C ALA A 43 3.08 3.96 8.06
N VAL A 44 2.85 4.91 7.15
CA VAL A 44 1.76 5.89 7.26
C VAL A 44 0.40 5.20 7.27
N SER A 45 0.18 4.22 6.39
CA SER A 45 -1.07 3.44 6.38
C SER A 45 -1.31 2.73 7.71
N LEU A 46 -0.28 2.08 8.27
CA LEU A 46 -0.36 1.40 9.56
C LEU A 46 -0.64 2.37 10.73
N VAL A 47 -0.07 3.58 10.73
CA VAL A 47 -0.35 4.60 11.75
C VAL A 47 -1.80 5.09 11.68
N VAL A 48 -2.35 5.33 10.49
CA VAL A 48 -3.77 5.73 10.35
C VAL A 48 -4.70 4.56 10.66
N SER A 49 -4.38 3.35 10.22
CA SER A 49 -5.14 2.13 10.50
C SER A 49 -5.17 1.82 12.00
N GLY A 50 -4.05 2.00 12.69
CA GLY A 50 -3.98 1.96 14.15
C GLY A 50 -4.84 3.05 14.80
N SER A 51 -4.74 4.29 14.32
CA SER A 51 -5.57 5.40 14.83
C SER A 51 -7.08 5.16 14.68
N LEU A 52 -7.49 4.33 13.71
CA LEU A 52 -8.89 3.95 13.47
C LEU A 52 -9.34 2.69 14.22
N TYR A 53 -8.46 1.71 14.42
CA TYR A 53 -8.83 0.35 14.85
C TYR A 53 -8.05 -0.21 16.06
N TYR A 54 -7.05 0.51 16.59
CA TYR A 54 -6.40 0.14 17.85
C TYR A 54 -7.40 0.20 19.02
N GLY A 55 -7.36 -0.80 19.90
CA GLY A 55 -8.31 -0.92 21.01
C GLY A 55 -9.75 -1.25 20.60
N LYS A 56 -10.00 -1.72 19.36
CA LYS A 56 -11.31 -2.21 18.91
C LYS A 56 -11.23 -3.68 18.54
N ASP A 57 -12.10 -4.49 19.12
CA ASP A 57 -12.27 -5.92 18.81
C ASP A 57 -13.01 -6.14 17.49
N ILE A 58 -12.42 -5.63 16.39
CA ILE A 58 -12.91 -5.78 15.03
C ILE A 58 -12.02 -6.80 14.32
N GLU A 59 -12.59 -7.97 14.03
CA GLU A 59 -11.99 -8.94 13.12
C GLU A 59 -12.07 -8.43 11.67
N PHE A 60 -11.01 -8.67 10.89
CA PHE A 60 -10.98 -8.35 9.46
C PHE A 60 -10.88 -9.65 8.65
N SER A 61 -11.83 -9.91 7.75
CA SER A 61 -11.76 -11.10 6.91
C SER A 61 -10.85 -10.89 5.71
N LEU A 62 -9.78 -11.67 5.61
CA LEU A 62 -9.15 -11.96 4.32
C LEU A 62 -9.95 -13.06 3.62
N VAL A 63 -9.61 -13.33 2.35
CA VAL A 63 -10.28 -14.33 1.48
C VAL A 63 -10.26 -15.75 2.07
N PHE A 64 -9.24 -16.09 2.86
CA PHE A 64 -9.02 -17.45 3.37
C PHE A 64 -9.06 -17.58 4.90
N PHE A 65 -8.94 -16.48 5.64
CA PHE A 65 -8.90 -16.47 7.11
C PHE A 65 -9.23 -15.08 7.68
N LYS A 66 -9.65 -15.03 8.95
CA LYS A 66 -9.77 -13.77 9.70
C LYS A 66 -8.43 -13.35 10.30
N SER A 67 -8.18 -12.05 10.39
CA SER A 67 -7.00 -11.49 11.07
C SER A 67 -7.31 -10.15 11.75
N ASN A 68 -6.29 -9.55 12.36
CA ASN A 68 -6.37 -8.20 12.90
C ASN A 68 -6.14 -7.12 11.81
N TRP A 69 -6.39 -5.86 12.17
CA TRP A 69 -6.19 -4.73 11.26
C TRP A 69 -4.75 -4.60 10.73
N VAL A 70 -3.72 -5.02 11.48
CA VAL A 70 -2.30 -4.92 11.07
C VAL A 70 -2.04 -5.84 9.88
N VAL A 71 -2.35 -7.12 10.03
CA VAL A 71 -2.15 -8.14 8.99
C VAL A 71 -3.02 -7.83 7.77
N PHE A 72 -4.28 -7.44 7.98
CA PHE A 72 -5.15 -7.01 6.89
C PHE A 72 -4.57 -5.80 6.13
N THR A 73 -4.10 -4.77 6.85
CA THR A 73 -3.52 -3.56 6.22
C THR A 73 -2.33 -3.91 5.34
N ILE A 74 -1.39 -4.72 5.83
CA ILE A 74 -0.17 -5.10 5.10
C ILE A 74 -0.51 -5.93 3.87
N VAL A 75 -1.33 -6.98 4.01
CA VAL A 75 -1.68 -7.86 2.88
C VAL A 75 -2.49 -7.10 1.83
N ALA A 76 -3.47 -6.28 2.25
CA ALA A 76 -4.22 -5.43 1.32
C ALA A 76 -3.32 -4.39 0.64
N PHE A 77 -2.30 -3.86 1.32
CA PHE A 77 -1.35 -2.93 0.72
C PHE A 77 -0.54 -3.61 -0.39
N SER A 78 0.13 -4.73 -0.11
CA SER A 78 0.94 -5.44 -1.11
C SER A 78 0.11 -5.98 -2.29
N VAL A 79 -1.13 -6.41 -2.07
CA VAL A 79 -2.04 -6.84 -3.16
C VAL A 79 -2.41 -5.67 -4.09
N ILE A 80 -2.53 -4.45 -3.57
CA ILE A 80 -2.82 -3.23 -4.36
C ILE A 80 -1.53 -2.64 -4.97
N GLU A 81 -0.39 -2.75 -4.28
CA GLU A 81 0.94 -2.29 -4.72
C GLU A 81 1.35 -2.94 -6.04
N ILE A 82 1.23 -4.28 -6.15
CA ILE A 82 1.64 -5.06 -7.33
C ILE A 82 1.12 -4.48 -8.68
N PRO A 83 -0.20 -4.25 -8.89
CA PRO A 83 -0.68 -3.67 -10.14
C PRO A 83 -0.23 -2.22 -10.37
N PHE A 84 -0.08 -1.40 -9.32
CA PHE A 84 0.49 -0.04 -9.44
C PHE A 84 1.96 -0.09 -9.87
N LEU A 85 2.77 -0.96 -9.26
CA LEU A 85 4.19 -1.14 -9.56
C LEU A 85 4.38 -1.67 -10.99
N LEU A 86 3.58 -2.65 -11.42
CA LEU A 86 3.59 -3.17 -12.79
C LEU A 86 3.17 -2.11 -13.83
N TRP A 87 2.18 -1.28 -13.52
CA TRP A 87 1.78 -0.14 -14.36
C TRP A 87 2.90 0.91 -14.45
N PHE A 88 3.50 1.27 -13.32
CA PHE A 88 4.56 2.27 -13.23
C PHE A 88 5.84 1.83 -13.95
N LYS A 89 6.22 0.55 -13.82
CA LYS A 89 7.30 -0.09 -14.59
C LYS A 89 7.09 0.10 -16.10
N ARG A 90 5.88 -0.17 -16.60
CA ARG A 90 5.52 0.02 -18.01
C ARG A 90 5.54 1.49 -18.42
N ARG A 91 5.02 2.39 -17.57
CA ARG A 91 4.95 3.85 -17.82
C ARG A 91 6.34 4.51 -17.94
N TYR A 92 7.29 4.12 -17.09
CA TYR A 92 8.62 4.75 -17.00
C TYR A 92 9.77 3.89 -17.53
N ASN A 93 9.45 2.75 -18.18
CA ASN A 93 10.41 1.79 -18.74
C ASN A 93 11.51 1.37 -17.73
N ILE A 94 11.11 1.17 -16.47
CA ILE A 94 12.05 0.87 -15.38
C ILE A 94 12.61 -0.54 -15.58
N LYS A 95 13.90 -0.62 -15.93
CA LYS A 95 14.66 -1.85 -15.85
C LYS A 95 14.64 -2.34 -14.38
N PHE A 96 14.24 -3.59 -14.21
CA PHE A 96 14.72 -4.36 -13.07
C PHE A 96 16.22 -4.64 -13.33
N GLY A 97 17.00 -4.96 -12.29
CA GLY A 97 18.42 -5.29 -12.46
C GLY A 97 18.64 -6.35 -13.55
N GLU A 98 19.77 -6.24 -14.25
CA GLU A 98 20.10 -7.04 -15.44
C GLU A 98 20.18 -8.55 -15.14
#